data_AF-A0A4R3ITM2-F1
#
_entry.id   AF-A0A4R3ITM2-F1
#
_cell.length_a   1.000
_cell.length_b   1.000
_cell.length_c   1.000
_cell.angle_alpha   90.00
_cell.angle_beta   90.00
_cell.angle_gamma   90.00
#
_symmetry.space_group_name_H-M   'P 1'
#
loop_
_entity.id
_entity.type
_entity.pdbx_description
1 polymer ?
#
loop_
_entity_poly.entity_id
_entity_poly.type
_entity_poly.pdbx_seq_one_letter_code
_entity_poly.pdbx_strand_id
1 'polypeptide(L)'
;MVKLTKETAFKAPSPRSETPIDKTTRIVREIIEEEGTQRKLKMERLRRSRLEREACTPAKPTAAARKTALKTVSAKAAAKR
;
A
#
# COMPACT_ATOMS: atom_id res chain seq x y z
N MET A 1 45.44 31.09 -12.52
CA MET A 1 44.01 31.33 -12.83
C MET A 1 43.66 30.66 -14.14
N VAL A 2 42.67 29.76 -14.16
CA VAL A 2 42.20 29.10 -15.38
C VAL A 2 41.25 30.06 -16.10
N LYS A 3 41.50 30.32 -17.40
CA LYS A 3 40.67 31.19 -18.23
C LYS A 3 39.45 30.40 -18.70
N LEU A 4 38.25 30.75 -18.21
CA LEU A 4 36.99 30.14 -18.61
C LEU A 4 36.60 30.63 -20.01
N THR A 5 36.50 29.71 -20.97
CA THR A 5 35.99 29.99 -22.32
C THR A 5 34.50 29.67 -22.41
N LYS A 6 33.77 30.28 -23.35
CA LYS A 6 32.30 30.11 -23.53
C LYS A 6 31.87 28.63 -23.63
N GLU A 7 32.77 27.80 -24.15
CA GLU A 7 32.66 26.33 -24.27
C GLU A 7 32.67 25.58 -22.93
N THR A 8 33.27 26.15 -21.89
CA THR A 8 33.49 25.53 -20.57
C THR A 8 32.54 26.07 -19.49
N ALA A 9 31.97 27.26 -19.70
CA ALA A 9 31.10 27.92 -18.73
C ALA A 9 29.72 27.25 -18.57
N PHE A 10 29.29 26.46 -19.56
CA PHE A 10 27.95 25.87 -19.62
C PHE A 10 27.97 24.35 -19.88
N LYS A 11 28.95 23.63 -19.36
CA LYS A 11 28.86 22.16 -19.34
C LYS A 11 27.90 21.73 -18.24
N ALA A 12 26.87 20.95 -18.60
CA ALA A 12 26.08 20.24 -17.62
C ALA A 12 27.02 19.35 -16.78
N PRO A 13 26.96 19.40 -15.43
CA PRO A 13 27.80 18.56 -14.61
C PRO A 13 27.51 17.10 -14.94
N SER A 14 28.57 16.30 -15.14
CA SER A 14 28.43 14.86 -15.30
C SER A 14 27.68 14.29 -14.09
N PRO A 15 26.81 13.29 -14.29
CA PRO A 15 26.12 12.65 -13.17
C PRO A 15 27.16 12.18 -12.16
N ARG A 16 26.95 12.53 -10.89
CA ARG A 16 27.86 12.12 -9.81
C ARG A 16 27.86 10.60 -9.73
N SER A 17 29.06 10.01 -9.63
CA SER A 17 29.18 8.59 -9.37
C SER A 17 28.54 8.26 -8.03
N GLU A 18 27.64 7.27 -8.01
CA GLU A 18 26.95 6.83 -6.79
C GLU A 18 27.97 6.42 -5.71
N THR A 19 27.82 6.97 -4.51
CA THR A 19 28.60 6.54 -3.36
C THR A 19 28.16 5.14 -2.90
N PRO A 20 28.98 4.41 -2.12
CA PRO A 20 28.56 3.13 -1.55
C PRO A 20 27.26 3.23 -0.74
N ILE A 21 27.04 4.36 -0.06
CA ILE A 21 25.80 4.64 0.68
C ILE A 21 24.62 4.72 -0.29
N ASP A 22 24.74 5.49 -1.38
CA ASP A 22 23.67 5.63 -2.37
C ASP A 22 23.25 4.27 -2.94
N LYS A 23 24.22 3.39 -3.21
CA LYS A 23 23.96 2.02 -3.69
C LYS A 23 23.15 1.21 -2.69
N THR A 24 23.51 1.25 -1.40
CA THR A 24 22.74 0.54 -0.37
C THR A 24 21.33 1.10 -0.23
N THR A 25 21.14 2.43 -0.30
CA THR A 25 19.80 3.03 -0.24
C THR A 25 18.94 2.64 -1.45
N ARG A 26 19.55 2.51 -2.64
CA ARG A 26 18.87 2.05 -3.85
C ARG A 26 18.37 0.62 -3.69
N ILE A 27 19.24 -0.29 -3.24
CA ILE A 27 18.90 -1.70 -3.02
C ILE A 27 17.76 -1.83 -1.98
N VAL A 28 17.84 -1.09 -0.87
CA VAL A 28 16.79 -1.12 0.16
C VAL A 28 15.44 -0.64 -0.40
N ARG A 29 15.42 0.41 -1.24
CA ARG A 29 14.19 0.88 -1.88
C ARG A 29 13.60 -0.17 -2.82
N GLU A 30 14.44 -0.78 -3.64
CA GLU A 30 14.03 -1.85 -4.56
C GLU A 30 13.39 -3.02 -3.81
N ILE A 31 13.99 -3.47 -2.71
CA ILE A 31 13.42 -4.53 -1.86
C ILE A 31 12.02 -4.14 -1.34
N ILE A 32 11.87 -2.93 -0.81
CA ILE A 32 10.58 -2.46 -0.27
C ILE A 32 9.51 -2.37 -1.37
N GLU A 33 9.89 -1.90 -2.54
CA GLU A 33 9.00 -1.80 -3.70
C GLU A 33 8.56 -3.18 -4.17
N GLU A 34 9.49 -4.12 -4.36
CA GLU A 34 9.21 -5.50 -4.75
C GLU A 34 8.27 -6.18 -3.75
N GLU A 35 8.57 -6.13 -2.45
CA GLU A 35 7.68 -6.68 -1.43
C GLU A 35 6.29 -6.02 -1.46
N GLY A 36 6.25 -4.69 -1.66
CA GLY A 36 5.01 -3.94 -1.80
C GLY A 36 4.18 -4.40 -3.00
N THR A 37 4.81 -4.64 -4.15
CA THR A 37 4.12 -5.15 -5.34
C THR A 37 3.57 -6.55 -5.13
N GLN A 38 4.32 -7.46 -4.50
CA GLN A 38 3.85 -8.81 -4.19
C GLN A 38 2.63 -8.80 -3.26
N ARG A 39 2.65 -7.94 -2.23
CA ARG A 39 1.50 -7.76 -1.33
C ARG A 39 0.28 -7.24 -2.08
N LYS A 40 0.45 -6.23 -2.95
CA LYS A 40 -0.64 -5.67 -3.77
C LYS A 40 -1.24 -6.72 -4.69
N LEU A 41 -0.42 -7.46 -5.42
CA LEU A 41 -0.88 -8.54 -6.33
C LEU A 41 -1.68 -9.62 -5.57
N LYS A 42 -1.21 -10.03 -4.38
CA LYS A 42 -1.95 -10.97 -3.53
C LYS A 42 -3.32 -10.41 -3.12
N MET A 43 -3.37 -9.15 -2.68
CA MET A 43 -4.62 -8.50 -2.28
C MET A 43 -5.60 -8.36 -3.44
N GLU A 44 -5.11 -7.98 -4.62
CA GLU A 44 -5.92 -7.90 -5.84
C GLU A 44 -6.50 -9.27 -6.22
N ARG A 45 -5.69 -10.33 -6.17
CA ARG A 45 -6.16 -11.70 -6.43
C ARG A 45 -7.26 -12.12 -5.44
N LEU A 46 -7.08 -11.86 -4.15
CA LEU A 46 -8.08 -12.18 -3.13
C LEU A 46 -9.35 -11.36 -3.31
N ARG A 47 -9.23 -10.08 -3.67
CA ARG A 47 -10.38 -9.21 -3.94
C ARG A 47 -11.17 -9.69 -5.14
N ARG A 48 -10.51 -10.05 -6.26
CA ARG A 48 -11.14 -10.65 -7.43
C ARG A 48 -11.88 -11.93 -7.07
N SER A 49 -11.23 -12.85 -6.35
CA SER A 49 -11.86 -14.09 -5.91
C SER A 49 -13.07 -13.87 -4.98
N ARG A 50 -13.04 -12.85 -4.12
CA ARG A 50 -14.22 -12.47 -3.30
C ARG A 50 -15.36 -11.96 -4.18
N LEU A 51 -15.08 -11.08 -5.13
CA LEU A 51 -16.09 -10.54 -6.06
C LEU A 51 -16.72 -11.64 -6.92
N GLU A 52 -15.92 -12.58 -7.44
CA GLU A 52 -16.41 -13.75 -8.19
C GLU A 52 -17.33 -14.61 -7.32
N ARG A 53 -16.96 -14.86 -6.06
CA ARG A 53 -17.82 -15.60 -5.12
C ARG A 53 -19.12 -14.87 -4.84
N GLU A 54 -19.07 -13.56 -4.58
CA GLU A 54 -20.26 -12.74 -4.35
C GLU A 54 -21.19 -12.72 -5.58
N ALA A 55 -20.63 -12.66 -6.79
CA ALA A 55 -21.40 -12.73 -8.04
C ALA A 55 -22.02 -14.12 -8.27
N CYS A 56 -21.32 -15.19 -7.88
CA CYS A 56 -21.81 -16.57 -8.03
C CYS A 56 -22.72 -17.03 -6.88
N THR A 57 -22.70 -16.38 -5.73
CA THR A 57 -23.67 -16.65 -4.66
C THR A 57 -24.88 -15.73 -4.84
N PRO A 58 -26.08 -16.24 -5.16
CA PRO A 58 -27.27 -15.41 -5.09
C PRO A 58 -27.37 -14.91 -3.65
N ALA A 59 -27.49 -13.59 -3.49
CA ALA A 59 -27.66 -12.97 -2.18
C ALA A 59 -28.84 -13.65 -1.47
N LYS A 60 -28.55 -14.55 -0.53
CA LYS A 60 -29.56 -14.92 0.46
C LYS A 60 -29.88 -13.61 1.20
N PRO A 61 -31.16 -13.22 1.32
CA PRO A 61 -31.52 -12.01 2.04
C PRO A 61 -31.12 -12.19 3.51
N THR A 62 -29.90 -11.80 3.87
CA THR A 62 -29.46 -11.81 5.26
C THR A 62 -30.10 -10.62 5.92
N ALA A 63 -31.14 -10.92 6.70
CA ALA A 63 -31.83 -10.05 7.63
C ALA A 63 -30.96 -8.87 8.10
N ALA A 64 -31.37 -7.66 7.72
CA ALA A 64 -30.89 -6.38 8.22
C ALA A 64 -31.20 -6.16 9.72
N ALA A 65 -31.08 -7.19 10.57
CA ALA A 65 -31.58 -7.20 11.94
C ALA A 65 -30.54 -7.61 13.01
N ARG A 66 -29.24 -7.66 12.68
CA ARG A 66 -28.20 -8.01 13.68
C ARG A 66 -27.54 -6.84 14.41
N LYS A 67 -27.85 -5.58 14.07
CA LYS A 67 -27.29 -4.41 14.78
C LYS A 67 -28.12 -3.94 15.98
N THR A 68 -29.39 -4.32 16.06
CA THR A 68 -30.27 -3.96 17.18
C THR A 68 -30.19 -4.93 18.35
N ALA A 69 -29.87 -6.21 18.09
CA ALA A 69 -29.77 -7.23 19.14
C ALA A 69 -28.58 -6.99 20.07
N LEU A 70 -27.43 -6.51 19.58
CA LEU A 70 -26.25 -6.28 20.45
C LEU A 70 -26.47 -5.13 21.44
N LYS A 71 -27.33 -4.16 21.11
CA LYS A 71 -27.61 -2.99 21.94
C LYS A 71 -28.57 -3.30 23.10
N THR A 72 -29.47 -4.28 22.92
CA THR A 72 -30.37 -4.70 24.01
C THR A 72 -29.67 -5.63 25.01
N VAL A 73 -28.71 -6.46 24.58
CA VAL A 73 -27.94 -7.30 25.53
C VAL A 73 -27.02 -6.47 26.40
N SER A 74 -26.37 -5.43 25.84
CA SER A 74 -25.53 -4.52 26.61
C SER A 74 -26.31 -3.66 27.60
N ALA A 75 -27.55 -3.27 27.27
CA ALA A 75 -28.42 -2.51 28.17
C ALA A 75 -28.95 -3.36 29.34
N LYS A 76 -29.25 -4.65 29.10
CA LYS A 76 -29.75 -5.57 30.16
C LYS A 76 -28.65 -5.99 31.14
N ALA A 77 -27.38 -6.02 30.72
CA ALA A 77 -26.24 -6.32 31.59
C ALA A 77 -25.87 -5.16 32.52
N ALA A 78 -26.12 -3.91 32.12
CA ALA A 78 -25.83 -2.73 32.93
C ALA A 78 -26.85 -2.49 34.07
N ALA A 79 -28.09 -2.97 33.91
CA ALA A 79 -29.16 -2.80 34.90
C ALA A 79 -29.17 -3.88 36.01
N LYS A 80 -28.23 -4.83 36.00
CA LYS A 80 -28.11 -5.90 37.01
C LYS A 80 -26.82 -5.78 37.85
N ARG A 81 -26.23 -4.59 37.91
CA ARG A 81 -25.12 -4.24 38.80
C ARG A 81 -25.60 -3.24 39.84
#